data_AF-A0A7K4YAH0-F1
#
_entry.id   AF-A0A7K4YAH0-F1
#
_cell.length_a   1.000
_cell.length_b   1.000
_cell.length_c   1.000
_cell.angle_alpha   90.00
_cell.angle_beta   90.00
_cell.angle_gamma   90.00
#
_symmetry.space_group_name_H-M   'P 1'
#
loop_
_entity.id
_entity.type
_entity.pdbx_description
1 polymer ?
#
loop_
_entity_poly.entity_id
_entity_poly.type
_entity_poly.pdbx_seq_one_letter_code
_entity_poly.pdbx_strand_id
1 'polypeptide(L)'
;MATSPCSSSGVSSSSSSGLGADAGLEIRTRSVEQTLVPLVSQITTLINHKDKPKRSDKTLQAIQRVGQAVNLAVGRFVTVGEAIANENHELKEEMSIACIEARRAGETIAQLTDVVSLDHPESDSHITIFTDKTGVVKAARLLLSSVTKVLVLADRIVIKQIITSRNKVLATMEQLEKVSSFQEFVQIFSQFGNEMVEFAHLTGDRQNDLKDEKKKARMAAARAVLEKCTMMLLTASKTCLRHPDCESARINKDGVFHRMRLALEQVIEIVTDSRPNGENEMAPISIYSGIKEFKNKVEGLRENLYFLSKENLSTMLEVILEHTEDFTDSAYTSHEHREHILELSKQAKMELEQLVSVWMQAQNQKTKDLMEDLEVAILKTCQCMNELKREVHSAATSLAADLLKYHTDHMVLKALKITGVEGNLEAVAEYTCKLSEQKEQLVEV
;
A
#
# COMPACT_ATOMS: atom_id res chain seq x y z
N MET A 1 -10.75 65.64 -0.37
CA MET A 1 -10.03 64.55 -1.07
C MET A 1 -10.26 63.30 -0.24
N ALA A 2 -11.30 62.53 -0.55
CA ALA A 2 -11.27 61.42 -1.54
C ALA A 2 -10.23 60.36 -1.11
N THR A 3 -10.52 59.09 -0.93
CA THR A 3 -11.74 58.24 -1.01
C THR A 3 -11.28 56.88 -0.45
N SER A 4 -12.14 56.23 0.31
CA SER A 4 -12.03 54.87 0.90
C SER A 4 -11.97 53.75 -0.19
N PRO A 5 -12.31 52.47 0.09
CA PRO A 5 -11.82 51.46 1.05
C PRO A 5 -11.61 50.08 0.33
N CYS A 6 -11.31 48.99 1.06
CA CYS A 6 -12.08 47.73 0.92
C CYS A 6 -11.68 46.71 2.00
N SER A 7 -12.48 46.68 3.06
CA SER A 7 -12.71 45.52 3.91
C SER A 7 -14.12 45.05 3.55
N SER A 8 -14.26 43.91 2.89
CA SER A 8 -15.56 43.29 2.61
C SER A 8 -15.65 41.96 3.37
N SER A 9 -16.39 42.02 4.47
CA SER A 9 -17.04 40.90 5.11
C SER A 9 -18.07 40.30 4.14
N GLY A 10 -17.76 39.10 3.63
CA GLY A 10 -18.68 38.25 2.89
C GLY A 10 -19.15 37.11 3.78
N VAL A 11 -20.39 37.19 4.23
CA VAL A 11 -21.14 36.08 4.83
C VAL A 11 -21.53 35.13 3.68
N SER A 12 -21.08 33.88 3.72
CA SER A 12 -21.62 32.83 2.86
C SER A 12 -21.83 31.54 3.65
N SER A 13 -23.08 31.40 4.08
CA SER A 13 -23.88 30.16 4.07
C SER A 13 -23.17 28.86 4.41
N SER A 14 -23.55 28.34 5.57
CA SER A 14 -23.67 26.92 5.87
C SER A 14 -24.12 26.10 4.65
N SER A 15 -23.18 25.41 4.00
CA SER A 15 -23.46 24.25 3.19
C SER A 15 -23.10 23.01 3.99
N SER A 16 -24.13 22.44 4.62
CA SER A 16 -24.19 21.02 4.95
C SER A 16 -24.07 20.21 3.66
N SER A 17 -22.85 20.06 3.16
CA SER A 17 -22.52 19.15 2.07
C SER A 17 -22.39 17.75 2.65
N GLY A 18 -23.34 16.92 2.26
CA GLY A 18 -23.65 15.63 2.86
C GLY A 18 -22.48 14.67 2.96
N LEU A 19 -22.65 13.76 3.92
CA LEU A 19 -22.09 12.41 3.92
C LEU A 19 -21.87 11.95 2.47
N GLY A 20 -20.60 11.97 2.04
CA GLY A 20 -20.19 11.42 0.76
C GLY A 20 -20.43 9.91 0.78
N ALA A 21 -21.64 9.51 0.44
CA ALA A 21 -22.09 8.14 0.26
C ALA A 21 -21.58 7.54 -1.07
N ASP A 22 -20.33 7.84 -1.42
CA ASP A 22 -19.63 7.27 -2.57
C ASP A 22 -18.11 7.24 -2.33
N ALA A 23 -17.70 6.94 -1.09
CA ALA A 23 -16.37 6.42 -0.85
C ALA A 23 -16.30 5.07 -1.57
N GLY A 24 -15.66 5.07 -2.75
CA GLY A 24 -15.55 3.91 -3.62
C GLY A 24 -15.29 2.64 -2.82
N LEU A 25 -16.12 1.62 -3.05
CA LEU A 25 -16.02 0.28 -2.47
C LEU A 25 -14.73 -0.39 -2.98
N GLU A 26 -13.57 0.08 -2.55
CA GLU A 26 -12.29 -0.51 -2.92
C GLU A 26 -12.14 -1.85 -2.21
N ILE A 27 -12.19 -2.93 -3.00
CA ILE A 27 -12.03 -4.30 -2.52
C ILE A 27 -10.55 -4.54 -2.25
N ARG A 28 -10.19 -4.51 -0.96
CA ARG A 28 -8.80 -4.59 -0.47
C ARG A 28 -8.34 -6.01 -0.11
N THR A 29 -9.26 -6.95 -0.05
CA THR A 29 -9.01 -8.34 0.35
C THR A 29 -9.28 -9.33 -0.76
N ARG A 30 -8.47 -10.39 -0.79
CA ARG A 30 -8.60 -11.50 -1.74
C ARG A 30 -9.90 -12.25 -1.48
N SER A 31 -10.29 -12.46 -0.23
CA SER A 31 -11.52 -13.13 0.17
C SER A 31 -12.78 -12.46 -0.40
N VAL A 32 -12.88 -11.14 -0.28
CA VAL A 32 -14.00 -10.35 -0.82
C VAL A 32 -13.99 -10.40 -2.35
N GLU A 33 -12.83 -10.22 -2.98
CA GLU A 33 -12.69 -10.30 -4.44
C GLU A 33 -13.09 -11.67 -4.99
N GLN A 34 -12.55 -12.75 -4.42
CA GLN A 34 -12.85 -14.13 -4.82
C GLN A 34 -14.33 -14.47 -4.65
N THR A 35 -14.99 -13.91 -3.63
CA THR A 35 -16.44 -14.09 -3.44
C THR A 35 -17.26 -13.34 -4.49
N LEU A 36 -16.79 -12.16 -4.93
CA LEU A 36 -17.48 -11.34 -5.93
C LEU A 36 -17.25 -11.78 -7.37
N VAL A 37 -16.09 -12.36 -7.72
CA VAL A 37 -15.74 -12.76 -9.09
C VAL A 37 -16.81 -13.63 -9.78
N PRO A 38 -17.34 -14.70 -9.15
CA PRO A 38 -18.40 -15.51 -9.75
C PRO A 38 -19.69 -14.73 -10.00
N LEU A 39 -20.06 -13.84 -9.06
CA LEU A 39 -21.25 -13.00 -9.18
C LEU A 39 -21.11 -11.99 -10.33
N VAL A 40 -19.97 -11.32 -10.42
CA VAL A 40 -19.68 -10.38 -11.52
C VAL A 40 -19.69 -11.10 -12.86
N SER A 41 -19.11 -12.30 -12.96
CA SER A 41 -19.10 -13.11 -14.18
C SER A 41 -20.51 -13.52 -14.62
N GLN A 42 -21.35 -13.98 -13.67
CA GLN A 42 -22.74 -14.37 -13.93
C GLN A 42 -23.57 -13.17 -14.39
N ILE A 43 -23.42 -12.02 -13.74
CA ILE A 43 -24.14 -10.78 -14.09
C ILE A 43 -23.68 -10.26 -15.45
N THR A 44 -22.38 -10.29 -15.72
CA THR A 44 -21.82 -9.89 -17.03
C THR A 44 -22.35 -10.78 -18.15
N THR A 45 -22.47 -12.09 -17.91
CA THR A 45 -23.05 -13.04 -18.87
C THR A 45 -24.53 -12.77 -19.10
N LEU A 46 -25.30 -12.47 -18.05
CA LEU A 46 -26.71 -12.09 -18.15
C LEU A 46 -26.92 -10.79 -18.92
N ILE A 47 -26.04 -9.80 -18.75
CA ILE A 47 -26.07 -8.50 -19.45
C ILE A 47 -25.70 -8.66 -20.92
N ASN A 48 -24.62 -9.40 -21.22
CA ASN A 48 -24.05 -9.50 -22.58
C ASN A 48 -24.72 -10.55 -23.48
N HIS A 49 -25.69 -11.31 -22.96
CA HIS A 49 -26.41 -12.28 -23.78
C HIS A 49 -27.21 -11.56 -24.89
N LYS A 50 -26.89 -11.86 -26.16
CA LYS A 50 -27.59 -11.32 -27.34
C LYS A 50 -29.08 -11.68 -27.30
N ASP A 51 -29.92 -10.72 -27.67
CA ASP A 51 -31.37 -10.91 -27.74
C ASP A 51 -31.71 -11.82 -28.92
N LYS A 52 -32.35 -12.96 -28.61
CA LYS A 52 -33.01 -13.79 -29.61
C LYS A 52 -34.52 -13.56 -29.50
N PRO A 53 -35.22 -13.23 -30.60
CA PRO A 53 -36.63 -12.84 -30.56
C PRO A 53 -37.60 -13.98 -30.21
N LYS A 54 -37.13 -15.23 -30.16
CA LYS A 54 -37.90 -16.40 -29.67
C LYS A 54 -36.99 -17.30 -28.82
N ARG A 55 -37.38 -17.55 -27.57
CA ARG A 55 -36.74 -18.53 -26.68
C ARG A 55 -37.59 -19.80 -26.63
N SER A 56 -36.95 -20.97 -26.61
CA SER A 56 -37.65 -22.25 -26.45
C SER A 56 -38.17 -22.42 -25.02
N ASP A 57 -39.21 -23.21 -24.80
CA ASP A 57 -39.72 -23.54 -23.45
C ASP A 57 -38.64 -24.11 -22.54
N LYS A 58 -37.73 -24.92 -23.10
CA LYS A 58 -36.55 -25.45 -22.40
C LYS A 58 -35.63 -24.33 -21.89
N THR A 59 -35.51 -23.24 -22.65
CA THR A 59 -34.70 -22.07 -22.28
C THR A 59 -35.38 -21.24 -21.18
N LEU A 60 -36.71 -21.10 -21.23
CA LEU A 60 -37.50 -20.42 -20.20
C LEU A 60 -37.43 -21.15 -18.86
N GLN A 61 -37.60 -22.48 -18.85
CA GLN A 61 -37.42 -23.29 -17.63
C GLN A 61 -35.99 -23.20 -17.07
N ALA A 62 -34.97 -23.10 -17.93
CA ALA A 62 -33.59 -22.95 -17.48
C ALA A 62 -33.38 -21.60 -16.77
N ILE A 63 -33.95 -20.51 -17.29
CA ILE A 63 -33.87 -19.17 -16.69
C ILE A 63 -34.57 -19.13 -15.32
N GLN A 64 -35.75 -19.75 -15.21
CA GLN A 64 -36.48 -19.88 -13.95
C GLN A 64 -35.65 -20.62 -12.88
N ARG A 65 -35.04 -21.75 -13.25
CA ARG A 65 -34.16 -22.50 -12.35
C ARG A 65 -32.96 -21.68 -11.88
N VAL A 66 -32.38 -20.86 -12.77
CA VAL A 66 -31.27 -19.96 -12.43
C VAL A 66 -31.73 -18.90 -11.42
N GLY A 67 -32.86 -18.24 -11.63
CA GLY A 67 -33.35 -17.23 -10.68
C GLY A 67 -33.70 -17.79 -9.31
N GLN A 68 -34.32 -18.98 -9.25
CA GLN A 68 -34.56 -19.70 -8.00
C GLN A 68 -33.26 -20.09 -7.28
N ALA A 69 -32.26 -20.58 -8.03
CA ALA A 69 -30.96 -20.93 -7.47
C ALA A 69 -30.23 -19.70 -6.91
N VAL A 70 -30.30 -18.56 -7.61
CA VAL A 70 -29.76 -17.27 -7.12
C VAL A 70 -30.44 -16.88 -5.82
N ASN A 71 -31.77 -16.88 -5.75
CA ASN A 71 -32.50 -16.51 -4.53
C ASN A 71 -32.13 -17.42 -3.34
N LEU A 72 -32.01 -18.74 -3.56
CA LEU A 72 -31.59 -19.67 -2.51
C LEU A 72 -30.16 -19.40 -2.03
N ALA A 73 -29.23 -19.12 -2.95
CA ALA A 73 -27.84 -18.81 -2.61
C ALA A 73 -27.75 -17.50 -1.80
N VAL A 74 -28.51 -16.47 -2.21
CA VAL A 74 -28.61 -15.21 -1.48
C VAL A 74 -29.21 -15.41 -0.10
N GLY A 75 -30.25 -16.24 0.05
CA GLY A 75 -30.82 -16.57 1.36
C GLY A 75 -29.80 -17.18 2.32
N ARG A 76 -28.95 -18.10 1.83
CA ARG A 76 -27.85 -18.68 2.64
C ARG A 76 -26.80 -17.64 3.00
N PHE A 77 -26.39 -16.81 2.04
CA PHE A 77 -25.42 -15.73 2.25
C PHE A 77 -25.92 -14.74 3.32
N VAL A 78 -27.18 -14.30 3.21
CA VAL A 78 -27.81 -13.39 4.15
C VAL A 78 -27.92 -14.00 5.55
N THR A 79 -28.23 -15.30 5.66
CA THR A 79 -28.29 -15.98 6.97
C THR A 79 -26.96 -15.89 7.71
N VAL A 80 -25.84 -16.04 6.99
CA VAL A 80 -24.50 -15.86 7.57
C VAL A 80 -24.25 -14.39 7.95
N GLY A 81 -24.62 -13.44 7.09
CA GLY A 81 -24.52 -12.01 7.38
C GLY A 81 -25.31 -11.58 8.61
N GLU A 82 -26.52 -12.09 8.78
CA GLU A 82 -27.39 -11.85 9.94
C GLU A 82 -26.83 -12.47 11.23
N ALA A 83 -26.23 -13.66 11.15
CA ALA A 83 -25.53 -14.27 12.29
C ALA A 83 -24.35 -13.40 12.75
N ILE A 84 -23.51 -12.96 11.81
CA ILE A 84 -22.37 -12.06 12.07
C ILE A 84 -22.86 -10.72 12.64
N ALA A 85 -23.96 -10.17 12.12
CA ALA A 85 -24.55 -8.92 12.62
C ALA A 85 -24.98 -9.03 14.10
N ASN A 86 -25.54 -10.18 14.50
CA ASN A 86 -26.00 -10.40 15.87
C ASN A 86 -24.86 -10.40 16.89
N GLU A 87 -23.67 -10.80 16.49
CA GLU A 87 -22.46 -10.79 17.33
C GLU A 87 -21.80 -9.41 17.40
N ASN A 88 -22.19 -8.45 16.54
CA ASN A 88 -21.53 -7.16 16.37
C ASN A 88 -22.51 -5.98 16.50
N HIS A 89 -22.79 -5.56 17.74
CA HIS A 89 -23.80 -4.53 18.04
C HIS A 89 -23.65 -3.22 17.25
N GLU A 90 -22.43 -2.73 17.05
CA GLU A 90 -22.20 -1.43 16.41
C GLU A 90 -22.47 -1.43 14.90
N LEU A 91 -22.17 -2.54 14.21
CA LEU A 91 -22.41 -2.68 12.77
C LEU A 91 -23.68 -3.48 12.46
N LYS A 92 -24.41 -3.90 13.49
CA LYS A 92 -25.60 -4.75 13.36
C LYS A 92 -26.65 -4.13 12.45
N GLU A 93 -26.95 -2.85 12.63
CA GLU A 93 -27.97 -2.15 11.86
C GLU A 93 -27.57 -2.03 10.39
N GLU A 94 -26.35 -1.56 10.12
CA GLU A 94 -25.83 -1.40 8.75
C GLU A 94 -25.76 -2.75 8.01
N MET A 95 -25.32 -3.81 8.69
CA MET A 95 -25.27 -5.17 8.16
C MET A 95 -26.68 -5.73 7.90
N SER A 96 -27.62 -5.49 8.81
CA SER A 96 -29.01 -5.95 8.66
C SER A 96 -29.68 -5.30 7.45
N ILE A 97 -29.47 -3.99 7.23
CA ILE A 97 -29.99 -3.28 6.06
C ILE A 97 -29.41 -3.87 4.77
N ALA A 98 -28.09 -4.06 4.69
CA ALA A 98 -27.44 -4.64 3.52
C ALA A 98 -27.93 -6.08 3.23
N CYS A 99 -28.17 -6.87 4.28
CA CYS A 99 -28.75 -8.20 4.21
C CYS A 99 -30.18 -8.20 3.66
N ILE A 100 -31.04 -7.27 4.12
CA ILE A 100 -32.42 -7.10 3.64
C ILE A 100 -32.40 -6.68 2.16
N GLU A 101 -31.53 -5.74 1.78
CA GLU A 101 -31.36 -5.29 0.39
C GLU A 101 -30.95 -6.45 -0.53
N ALA A 102 -29.99 -7.27 -0.10
CA ALA A 102 -29.54 -8.45 -0.85
C ALA A 102 -30.67 -9.47 -1.03
N ARG A 103 -31.38 -9.79 0.06
CA ARG A 103 -32.54 -10.71 0.04
C ARG A 103 -33.60 -10.24 -0.95
N ARG A 104 -33.99 -8.97 -0.87
CA ARG A 104 -34.99 -8.37 -1.76
C ARG A 104 -34.56 -8.40 -3.23
N ALA A 105 -33.27 -8.16 -3.52
CA ALA A 105 -32.76 -8.26 -4.87
C ALA A 105 -32.80 -9.70 -5.41
N GLY A 106 -32.46 -10.70 -4.58
CA GLY A 106 -32.59 -12.12 -4.91
C GLY A 106 -34.03 -12.54 -5.21
N GLU A 107 -34.98 -12.11 -4.38
CA GLU A 107 -36.42 -12.35 -4.58
C GLU A 107 -36.94 -11.70 -5.88
N THR A 108 -36.51 -10.47 -6.15
CA THR A 108 -36.87 -9.75 -7.39
C THR A 108 -36.35 -10.48 -8.62
N ILE A 109 -35.12 -11.02 -8.59
CA ILE A 109 -34.59 -11.83 -9.69
C ILE A 109 -35.44 -13.09 -9.88
N ALA A 110 -35.76 -13.82 -8.81
CA ALA A 110 -36.59 -15.02 -8.90
C ALA A 110 -37.95 -14.72 -9.53
N GLN A 111 -38.62 -13.65 -9.10
CA GLN A 111 -39.92 -13.20 -9.63
C GLN A 111 -39.85 -12.84 -11.12
N LEU A 112 -38.84 -12.05 -11.53
CA LEU A 112 -38.66 -11.64 -12.93
C LEU A 112 -38.28 -12.80 -13.86
N THR A 113 -37.80 -13.91 -13.30
CA THR A 113 -37.49 -15.14 -14.02
C THR A 113 -38.59 -16.21 -13.92
N ASP A 114 -39.65 -15.95 -13.16
CA ASP A 114 -40.73 -16.90 -12.96
C ASP A 114 -41.69 -16.89 -14.15
N VAL A 115 -41.91 -18.07 -14.74
CA VAL A 115 -42.66 -18.26 -15.98
C VAL A 115 -44.11 -18.69 -15.70
N VAL A 116 -44.43 -19.02 -14.45
CA VAL A 116 -45.72 -19.59 -14.01
C VAL A 116 -46.83 -18.53 -13.91
N SER A 117 -46.51 -17.23 -13.96
CA SER A 117 -47.53 -16.16 -13.93
C SER A 117 -48.24 -15.90 -15.27
N LEU A 118 -48.02 -16.73 -16.30
CA LEU A 118 -48.62 -16.59 -17.64
C LEU A 118 -49.74 -17.59 -17.94
N ASP A 119 -50.33 -18.24 -16.94
CA ASP A 119 -51.55 -19.05 -17.09
C ASP A 119 -52.80 -18.15 -17.25
N HIS A 120 -52.82 -17.28 -18.26
CA HIS A 120 -54.07 -16.77 -18.82
C HIS A 120 -54.36 -17.56 -20.10
N PRO A 121 -55.42 -18.39 -20.12
CA PRO A 121 -55.80 -19.10 -21.31
C PRO A 121 -56.46 -18.13 -22.31
N GLU A 122 -56.08 -18.29 -23.57
CA GLU A 122 -56.77 -17.80 -24.77
C GLU A 122 -56.67 -16.28 -25.05
N SER A 123 -55.72 -15.90 -25.90
CA SER A 123 -56.06 -15.24 -27.17
C SER A 123 -54.85 -15.11 -28.09
N ASP A 124 -55.13 -15.50 -29.33
CA ASP A 124 -54.29 -15.51 -30.51
C ASP A 124 -53.88 -14.07 -30.89
N SER A 125 -52.74 -13.58 -30.39
CA SER A 125 -51.94 -12.52 -31.04
C SER A 125 -50.66 -12.24 -30.23
N HIS A 126 -49.51 -12.42 -30.87
CA HIS A 126 -48.23 -11.82 -30.48
C HIS A 126 -47.89 -11.82 -28.98
N ILE A 127 -47.67 -12.99 -28.38
CA ILE A 127 -47.01 -13.10 -27.08
C ILE A 127 -45.54 -12.70 -27.24
N THR A 128 -45.25 -11.40 -27.15
CA THR A 128 -43.90 -10.90 -26.92
C THR A 128 -43.52 -11.21 -25.48
N ILE A 129 -42.97 -12.41 -25.24
CA ILE A 129 -42.32 -12.81 -23.98
C ILE A 129 -41.05 -11.96 -23.81
N PHE A 130 -41.22 -10.68 -23.50
CA PHE A 130 -40.16 -9.88 -22.91
C PHE A 130 -40.04 -10.38 -21.46
N THR A 131 -39.19 -11.38 -21.22
CA THR A 131 -38.51 -11.43 -19.91
C THR A 131 -37.96 -10.03 -19.70
N ASP A 132 -38.38 -9.31 -18.66
CA ASP A 132 -37.97 -7.92 -18.40
C ASP A 132 -36.46 -7.89 -18.14
N LYS A 133 -35.68 -7.95 -19.22
CA LYS A 133 -34.23 -8.05 -19.23
C LYS A 133 -33.65 -6.83 -18.54
N THR A 134 -34.26 -5.67 -18.74
CA THR A 134 -33.92 -4.43 -18.08
C THR A 134 -34.14 -4.55 -16.57
N GLY A 135 -35.27 -5.09 -16.13
CA GLY A 135 -35.57 -5.41 -14.73
C GLY A 135 -34.57 -6.41 -14.12
N VAL A 136 -34.27 -7.51 -14.81
CA VAL A 136 -33.32 -8.54 -14.35
C VAL A 136 -31.92 -7.94 -14.22
N VAL A 137 -31.48 -7.14 -15.18
CA VAL A 137 -30.19 -6.44 -15.13
C VAL A 137 -30.15 -5.45 -13.96
N LYS A 138 -31.24 -4.73 -13.71
CA LYS A 138 -31.33 -3.80 -12.58
C LYS A 138 -31.27 -4.54 -11.24
N ALA A 139 -32.04 -5.62 -11.09
CA ALA A 139 -32.06 -6.44 -9.88
C ALA A 139 -30.70 -7.13 -9.64
N ALA A 140 -30.04 -7.60 -10.71
CA ALA A 140 -28.69 -8.16 -10.66
C ALA A 140 -27.64 -7.13 -10.20
N ARG A 141 -27.69 -5.89 -10.70
CA ARG A 141 -26.79 -4.81 -10.23
C ARG A 141 -27.03 -4.46 -8.76
N LEU A 142 -28.29 -4.40 -8.33
CA LEU A 142 -28.64 -4.19 -6.91
C LEU A 142 -28.14 -5.34 -6.04
N LEU A 143 -28.24 -6.58 -6.52
CA LEU A 143 -27.72 -7.74 -5.81
C LEU A 143 -26.19 -7.64 -5.65
N LEU A 144 -25.46 -7.29 -6.72
CA LEU A 144 -24.01 -7.11 -6.65
C LEU A 144 -23.62 -6.02 -5.64
N SER A 145 -24.30 -4.87 -5.69
CA SER A 145 -24.06 -3.76 -4.77
C SER A 145 -24.32 -4.15 -3.30
N SER A 146 -25.46 -4.76 -3.01
CA SER A 146 -25.82 -5.19 -1.65
C SER A 146 -24.93 -6.31 -1.11
N VAL A 147 -24.59 -7.31 -1.92
CA VAL A 147 -23.63 -8.36 -1.54
C VAL A 147 -22.25 -7.78 -1.28
N THR A 148 -21.79 -6.84 -2.13
CA THR A 148 -20.52 -6.14 -1.93
C THR A 148 -20.53 -5.38 -0.60
N LYS A 149 -21.62 -4.68 -0.28
CA LYS A 149 -21.80 -3.97 0.99
C LYS A 149 -21.75 -4.91 2.19
N VAL A 150 -22.42 -6.07 2.15
CA VAL A 150 -22.33 -7.10 3.22
C VAL A 150 -20.88 -7.56 3.41
N LEU A 151 -20.16 -7.86 2.32
CA LEU A 151 -18.77 -8.30 2.39
C LEU A 151 -17.82 -7.23 2.94
N VAL A 152 -17.99 -5.96 2.53
CA VAL A 152 -17.20 -4.84 3.08
C VAL A 152 -17.50 -4.64 4.56
N LEU A 153 -18.74 -4.81 5.01
CA LEU A 153 -19.09 -4.74 6.43
C LEU A 153 -18.49 -5.89 7.23
N ALA A 154 -18.46 -7.09 6.66
CA ALA A 154 -17.79 -8.23 7.27
C ALA A 154 -16.27 -7.98 7.40
N ASP A 155 -15.64 -7.38 6.38
CA ASP A 155 -14.23 -6.97 6.44
C ASP A 155 -13.96 -5.98 7.59
N ARG A 156 -14.86 -4.99 7.78
CA ARG A 156 -14.77 -4.02 8.88
C ARG A 156 -14.87 -4.69 10.26
N ILE A 157 -15.67 -5.76 10.38
CA ILE A 157 -15.77 -6.55 11.62
C ILE A 157 -14.43 -7.25 11.92
N VAL A 158 -13.80 -7.86 10.92
CA VAL A 158 -12.47 -8.48 11.08
C VAL A 158 -11.42 -7.45 11.52
N ILE A 159 -11.43 -6.25 10.92
CA ILE A 159 -10.55 -5.15 11.35
C ILE A 159 -10.79 -4.80 12.83
N LYS A 160 -12.05 -4.72 13.28
CA LYS A 160 -12.38 -4.46 14.69
C LYS A 160 -11.92 -5.57 15.63
N GLN A 161 -11.98 -6.83 15.21
CA GLN A 161 -11.44 -7.95 15.99
C GLN A 161 -9.93 -7.79 16.19
N ILE A 162 -9.19 -7.42 15.14
CA ILE A 162 -7.74 -7.14 15.23
C ILE A 162 -7.47 -5.98 16.20
N ILE A 163 -8.21 -4.87 16.09
CA ILE A 163 -8.07 -3.72 17.00
C ILE A 163 -8.36 -4.12 18.46
N THR A 164 -9.41 -4.91 18.67
CA THR A 164 -9.80 -5.38 20.01
C THR A 164 -8.72 -6.28 20.61
N SER A 165 -8.19 -7.23 19.83
CA SER A 165 -7.08 -8.09 20.23
C SER A 165 -5.82 -7.29 20.55
N ARG A 166 -5.47 -6.28 19.73
CA ARG A 166 -4.37 -5.32 20.00
C ARG A 166 -4.55 -4.60 21.33
N ASN A 167 -5.77 -4.19 21.66
CA ASN A 167 -6.04 -3.48 22.93
C ASN A 167 -5.88 -4.39 24.15
N LYS A 168 -6.23 -5.69 24.04
CA LYS A 168 -5.92 -6.67 25.10
C LYS A 168 -4.41 -6.75 25.34
N VAL A 169 -3.64 -6.96 24.25
CA VAL A 169 -2.17 -7.00 24.28
C VAL A 169 -1.58 -5.75 24.94
N LEU A 170 -2.06 -4.56 24.58
CA LEU A 170 -1.58 -3.33 25.22
C LEU A 170 -1.90 -3.29 26.72
N ALA A 171 -3.10 -3.68 27.11
CA ALA A 171 -3.50 -3.67 28.51
C ALA A 171 -2.60 -4.59 29.36
N THR A 172 -2.28 -5.79 28.87
CA THR A 172 -1.36 -6.69 29.58
C THR A 172 0.09 -6.21 29.51
N MET A 173 0.52 -5.57 28.42
CA MET A 173 1.83 -4.92 28.36
C MET A 173 1.98 -3.81 29.41
N GLU A 174 0.98 -2.96 29.60
CA GLU A 174 0.99 -1.91 30.63
C GLU A 174 1.07 -2.49 32.04
N GLN A 175 0.46 -3.65 32.27
CA GLN A 175 0.60 -4.37 33.54
C GLN A 175 2.03 -4.89 33.69
N LEU A 176 2.60 -5.53 32.67
CA LEU A 176 3.98 -6.05 32.68
C LEU A 176 5.03 -4.97 32.97
N GLU A 177 4.81 -3.75 32.51
CA GLU A 177 5.72 -2.62 32.77
C GLU A 177 5.80 -2.22 34.25
N LYS A 178 4.72 -2.42 35.00
CA LYS A 178 4.55 -1.96 36.40
C LYS A 178 4.89 -3.04 37.42
N VAL A 179 5.15 -4.27 36.99
CA VAL A 179 5.41 -5.39 37.88
C VAL A 179 6.65 -5.16 38.74
N SER A 180 6.53 -5.42 40.04
CA SER A 180 7.63 -5.34 41.00
C SER A 180 8.10 -6.69 41.55
N SER A 181 7.44 -7.80 41.18
CA SER A 181 7.76 -9.15 41.63
C SER A 181 7.85 -10.14 40.47
N PHE A 182 8.84 -11.04 40.54
CA PHE A 182 9.00 -12.07 39.52
C PHE A 182 7.82 -13.07 39.47
N GLN A 183 7.17 -13.33 40.60
CA GLN A 183 6.01 -14.23 40.64
C GLN A 183 4.82 -13.65 39.88
N GLU A 184 4.51 -12.38 40.14
CA GLU A 184 3.47 -11.63 39.43
C GLU A 184 3.81 -11.50 37.93
N PHE A 185 5.09 -11.26 37.63
CA PHE A 185 5.56 -11.18 36.24
C PHE A 185 5.23 -12.46 35.47
N VAL A 186 5.51 -13.64 36.02
CA VAL A 186 5.25 -14.92 35.34
C VAL A 186 3.76 -15.11 35.05
N GLN A 187 2.88 -14.70 35.97
CA GLN A 187 1.43 -14.80 35.78
C GLN A 187 0.93 -13.90 34.65
N ILE A 188 1.30 -12.61 34.68
CA ILE A 188 0.89 -11.64 33.66
C ILE A 188 1.54 -11.97 32.32
N PHE A 189 2.80 -12.43 32.31
CA PHE A 189 3.51 -12.79 31.08
C PHE A 189 2.87 -13.99 30.38
N SER A 190 2.33 -14.95 31.14
CA SER A 190 1.54 -16.05 30.57
C SER A 190 0.25 -15.56 29.92
N GLN A 191 -0.44 -14.59 30.53
CA GLN A 191 -1.65 -14.00 29.94
C GLN A 191 -1.32 -13.23 28.66
N PHE A 192 -0.32 -12.35 28.72
CA PHE A 192 0.20 -11.61 27.58
C PHE A 192 0.59 -12.54 26.43
N GLY A 193 1.25 -13.67 26.73
CA GLY A 193 1.61 -14.68 25.72
C GLY A 193 0.39 -15.25 24.99
N ASN A 194 -0.70 -15.54 25.70
CA ASN A 194 -1.95 -16.03 25.08
C ASN A 194 -2.58 -14.96 24.17
N GLU A 195 -2.61 -13.71 24.63
CA GLU A 195 -3.15 -12.59 23.85
C GLU A 195 -2.31 -12.32 22.59
N MET A 196 -0.98 -12.44 22.69
CA MET A 196 -0.07 -12.34 21.56
C MET A 196 -0.26 -13.45 20.53
N VAL A 197 -0.58 -14.68 20.96
CA VAL A 197 -0.88 -15.79 20.04
C VAL A 197 -2.19 -15.53 19.30
N GLU A 198 -3.26 -15.12 20.01
CA GLU A 198 -4.54 -14.71 19.39
C GLU A 198 -4.29 -13.60 18.34
N PHE A 199 -3.53 -12.58 18.71
CA PHE A 199 -3.19 -11.47 17.83
C PHE A 199 -2.35 -11.91 16.62
N ALA A 200 -1.38 -12.82 16.82
CA ALA A 200 -0.52 -13.34 15.76
C ALA A 200 -1.30 -14.15 14.71
N HIS A 201 -2.34 -14.88 15.12
CA HIS A 201 -3.25 -15.58 14.22
C HIS A 201 -4.08 -14.60 13.40
N LEU A 202 -4.80 -13.68 14.05
CA LEU A 202 -5.65 -12.69 13.37
C LEU A 202 -4.85 -11.85 12.36
N THR A 203 -3.66 -11.38 12.76
CA THR A 203 -2.79 -10.60 11.87
C THR A 203 -2.17 -11.43 10.75
N GLY A 204 -1.95 -12.74 10.97
CA GLY A 204 -1.47 -13.66 9.95
C GLY A 204 -2.50 -13.97 8.88
N ASP A 205 -3.74 -14.23 9.28
CA ASP A 205 -4.84 -14.41 8.36
C ASP A 205 -5.08 -13.14 7.54
N ARG A 206 -5.06 -11.97 8.21
CA ARG A 206 -5.16 -10.68 7.52
C ARG A 206 -4.02 -10.46 6.53
N GLN A 207 -2.77 -10.74 6.92
CA GLN A 207 -1.61 -10.63 6.02
C GLN A 207 -1.81 -11.45 4.73
N ASN A 208 -2.29 -12.68 4.88
CA ASN A 208 -2.52 -13.59 3.75
C ASN A 208 -3.73 -13.18 2.91
N ASP A 209 -4.64 -12.38 3.44
CA ASP A 209 -5.83 -11.91 2.74
C ASP A 209 -5.63 -10.54 2.03
N LEU A 210 -4.65 -9.73 2.45
CA LEU A 210 -4.35 -8.44 1.82
C LEU A 210 -3.96 -8.58 0.35
N LYS A 211 -4.55 -7.75 -0.53
CA LYS A 211 -4.21 -7.69 -1.96
C LYS A 211 -2.93 -6.90 -2.26
N ASP A 212 -2.69 -5.82 -1.52
CA ASP A 212 -1.51 -4.96 -1.70
C ASP A 212 -0.27 -5.66 -1.12
N GLU A 213 0.67 -6.02 -2.00
CA GLU A 213 1.91 -6.72 -1.61
C GLU A 213 2.84 -5.84 -0.76
N LYS A 214 2.83 -4.50 -0.91
CA LYS A 214 3.58 -3.58 -0.03
C LYS A 214 3.00 -3.60 1.38
N LYS A 215 1.67 -3.54 1.51
CA LYS A 215 0.98 -3.66 2.82
C LYS A 215 1.22 -5.03 3.46
N LYS A 216 1.21 -6.10 2.67
CA LYS A 216 1.52 -7.46 3.13
C LYS A 216 2.95 -7.60 3.64
N ALA A 217 3.93 -7.03 2.94
CA ALA A 217 5.33 -7.00 3.38
C ALA A 217 5.50 -6.18 4.67
N ARG A 218 4.88 -5.00 4.76
CA ARG A 218 4.86 -4.18 5.99
C ARG A 218 4.25 -4.94 7.17
N MET A 219 3.16 -5.67 6.95
CA MET A 219 2.51 -6.50 7.99
C MET A 219 3.46 -7.61 8.47
N ALA A 220 4.14 -8.29 7.54
CA ALA A 220 5.13 -9.31 7.88
C ALA A 220 6.27 -8.74 8.73
N ALA A 221 6.78 -7.56 8.38
CA ALA A 221 7.83 -6.87 9.13
C ALA A 221 7.37 -6.51 10.56
N ALA A 222 6.16 -5.94 10.71
CA ALA A 222 5.61 -5.60 12.02
C ALA A 222 5.43 -6.85 12.91
N ARG A 223 4.90 -7.94 12.34
CA ARG A 223 4.76 -9.23 13.04
C ARG A 223 6.13 -9.80 13.48
N ALA A 224 7.15 -9.71 12.63
CA ALA A 224 8.50 -10.16 12.97
C ALA A 224 9.13 -9.34 14.11
N VAL A 225 8.86 -8.02 14.17
CA VAL A 225 9.29 -7.18 15.30
C VAL A 225 8.60 -7.63 16.59
N LEU A 226 7.28 -7.85 16.56
CA LEU A 226 6.53 -8.32 17.72
C LEU A 226 7.03 -9.67 18.25
N GLU A 227 7.32 -10.62 17.35
CA GLU A 227 7.89 -11.92 17.71
C GLU A 227 9.24 -11.76 18.41
N LYS A 228 10.18 -11.02 17.82
CA LYS A 228 11.50 -10.77 18.41
C LYS A 228 11.42 -10.05 19.75
N CYS A 229 10.58 -9.02 19.86
CA CYS A 229 10.37 -8.31 21.11
C CYS A 229 9.77 -9.22 22.20
N THR A 230 8.83 -10.08 21.85
CA THR A 230 8.24 -11.07 22.77
C THR A 230 9.32 -12.00 23.35
N MET A 231 10.25 -12.46 22.50
CA MET A 231 11.39 -13.28 22.95
C MET A 231 12.35 -12.52 23.88
N MET A 232 12.54 -11.22 23.66
CA MET A 232 13.42 -10.38 24.46
C MET A 232 12.80 -9.94 25.80
N LEU A 233 11.47 -9.88 25.88
CA LEU A 233 10.74 -9.26 26.98
C LEU A 233 10.99 -9.95 28.33
N LEU A 234 11.06 -11.29 28.34
CA LEU A 234 11.41 -12.06 29.53
C LEU A 234 12.79 -11.68 30.08
N THR A 235 13.80 -11.65 29.21
CA THR A 235 15.18 -11.36 29.60
C THR A 235 15.33 -9.91 30.08
N ALA A 236 14.75 -8.95 29.36
CA ALA A 236 14.79 -7.54 29.74
C ALA A 236 14.10 -7.30 31.08
N SER A 237 12.89 -7.83 31.27
CA SER A 237 12.10 -7.65 32.50
C SER A 237 12.74 -8.36 33.69
N LYS A 238 13.24 -9.59 33.51
CA LYS A 238 13.94 -10.34 34.57
C LYS A 238 15.23 -9.63 35.01
N THR A 239 15.96 -9.04 34.06
CA THR A 239 17.18 -8.28 34.36
C THR A 239 16.83 -7.02 35.17
N CYS A 240 15.80 -6.28 34.77
CA CYS A 240 15.32 -5.10 35.49
C CYS A 240 14.82 -5.44 36.90
N LEU A 241 14.12 -6.56 37.08
CA LEU A 241 13.65 -7.02 38.40
C LEU A 241 14.80 -7.46 39.32
N ARG A 242 15.89 -7.99 38.75
CA ARG A 242 17.09 -8.38 39.52
C ARG A 242 17.98 -7.19 39.88
N HIS A 243 17.96 -6.14 39.07
CA HIS A 243 18.83 -4.97 39.19
C HIS A 243 17.98 -3.69 39.08
N PRO A 244 17.15 -3.37 40.09
CA PRO A 244 16.20 -2.25 40.03
C PRO A 244 16.87 -0.88 39.88
N ASP A 245 18.08 -0.72 40.43
CA ASP A 245 18.85 0.53 40.36
C ASP A 245 19.70 0.66 39.08
N CYS A 246 19.64 -0.34 38.18
CA CYS A 246 20.40 -0.31 36.94
C CYS A 246 19.62 0.44 35.84
N GLU A 247 20.05 1.66 35.54
CA GLU A 247 19.46 2.51 34.49
C GLU A 247 19.44 1.79 33.14
N SER A 248 20.54 1.15 32.74
CA SER A 248 20.62 0.42 31.46
C SER A 248 19.61 -0.73 31.36
N ALA A 249 19.31 -1.42 32.47
CA ALA A 249 18.30 -2.48 32.50
C ALA A 249 16.88 -1.93 32.31
N ARG A 250 16.58 -0.76 32.91
CA ARG A 250 15.33 -0.03 32.71
C ARG A 250 15.19 0.45 31.26
N ILE A 251 16.20 1.12 30.72
CA ILE A 251 16.21 1.59 29.32
C ILE A 251 15.98 0.42 28.34
N ASN A 252 16.64 -0.72 28.56
CA ASN A 252 16.45 -1.91 27.71
C ASN A 252 15.03 -2.45 27.79
N LYS A 253 14.45 -2.55 29.00
CA LYS A 253 13.06 -2.97 29.19
C LYS A 253 12.10 -2.02 28.47
N ASP A 254 12.22 -0.72 28.73
CA ASP A 254 11.34 0.30 28.16
C ASP A 254 11.47 0.38 26.64
N GLY A 255 12.69 0.20 26.11
CA GLY A 255 12.96 0.10 24.68
C GLY A 255 12.24 -1.06 24.00
N VAL A 256 12.18 -2.25 24.63
CA VAL A 256 11.42 -3.40 24.10
C VAL A 256 9.92 -3.06 24.03
N PHE A 257 9.34 -2.54 25.11
CA PHE A 257 7.92 -2.17 25.12
C PHE A 257 7.60 -1.06 24.11
N HIS A 258 8.46 -0.05 24.00
CA HIS A 258 8.30 1.01 23.01
C HIS A 258 8.28 0.47 21.57
N ARG A 259 9.24 -0.41 21.22
CA ARG A 259 9.27 -1.06 19.90
C ARG A 259 8.03 -1.89 19.62
N MET A 260 7.51 -2.59 20.64
CA MET A 260 6.26 -3.34 20.50
C MET A 260 5.06 -2.43 20.23
N ARG A 261 4.93 -1.30 20.95
CA ARG A 261 3.85 -0.33 20.70
C ARG A 261 3.87 0.19 19.27
N LEU A 262 5.05 0.57 18.76
CA LEU A 262 5.21 1.01 17.38
C LEU A 262 4.81 -0.09 16.37
N ALA A 263 5.20 -1.34 16.62
CA ALA A 263 4.82 -2.45 15.74
C ALA A 263 3.30 -2.73 15.79
N LEU A 264 2.67 -2.64 16.97
CA LEU A 264 1.21 -2.75 17.11
C LEU A 264 0.49 -1.61 16.38
N GLU A 265 0.99 -0.38 16.45
CA GLU A 265 0.47 0.77 15.72
C GLU A 265 0.58 0.59 14.20
N GLN A 266 1.72 0.11 13.72
CA GLN A 266 1.91 -0.21 12.29
C GLN A 266 0.89 -1.25 11.81
N VAL A 267 0.60 -2.29 12.60
CA VAL A 267 -0.46 -3.26 12.27
C VAL A 267 -1.80 -2.55 12.09
N ILE A 268 -2.16 -1.65 13.02
CA ILE A 268 -3.42 -0.89 12.94
C ILE A 268 -3.46 0.00 11.70
N GLU A 269 -2.40 0.77 11.44
CA GLU A 269 -2.27 1.61 10.24
C GLU A 269 -2.51 0.81 8.96
N ILE A 270 -1.95 -0.41 8.86
CA ILE A 270 -2.09 -1.27 7.68
C ILE A 270 -3.53 -1.76 7.51
N VAL A 271 -4.21 -2.16 8.59
CA VAL A 271 -5.56 -2.74 8.50
C VAL A 271 -6.66 -1.70 8.37
N THR A 272 -6.47 -0.51 8.93
CA THR A 272 -7.44 0.60 8.86
C THR A 272 -7.20 1.54 7.68
N ASP A 273 -6.03 1.46 7.03
CA ASP A 273 -5.59 2.40 6.00
C ASP A 273 -5.55 3.86 6.48
N SER A 274 -5.53 4.05 7.79
CA SER A 274 -5.44 5.36 8.42
C SER A 274 -3.99 5.82 8.38
N ARG A 275 -3.55 6.33 7.22
CA ARG A 275 -2.34 7.15 7.21
C ARG A 275 -2.65 8.42 8.01
N PRO A 276 -1.81 8.82 8.98
CA PRO A 276 -2.00 10.09 9.67
C PRO A 276 -1.95 11.30 8.73
N ASN A 277 -1.40 11.17 7.52
CA ASN A 277 -1.39 12.21 6.49
C ASN A 277 -1.64 11.59 5.11
N GLY A 278 -2.57 12.17 4.36
CA GLY A 278 -2.85 11.88 2.95
C GLY A 278 -1.76 12.34 1.98
N GLU A 279 -0.49 12.14 2.34
CA GLU A 279 0.59 12.29 1.39
C GLU A 279 0.63 11.01 0.56
N ASN A 280 0.15 11.12 -0.68
CA ASN A 280 0.86 10.48 -1.77
C ASN A 280 2.32 10.91 -1.58
N GLU A 281 3.15 10.10 -0.89
CA GLU A 281 4.59 10.20 -1.00
C GLU A 281 4.83 10.26 -2.51
N MET A 282 5.12 11.47 -3.02
CA MET A 282 5.71 11.62 -4.33
C MET A 282 6.97 10.79 -4.20
N ALA A 283 6.95 9.57 -4.74
CA ALA A 283 8.04 8.64 -4.55
C ALA A 283 9.32 9.40 -4.91
N PRO A 284 10.34 9.40 -4.04
CA PRO A 284 11.55 10.18 -4.29
C PRO A 284 12.02 9.86 -5.70
N ILE A 285 12.23 10.90 -6.51
CA ILE A 285 12.57 10.75 -7.93
C ILE A 285 13.90 10.02 -7.98
N SER A 286 13.87 8.73 -8.31
CA SER A 286 15.11 7.98 -8.48
C SER A 286 15.87 8.58 -9.66
N ILE A 287 17.20 8.71 -9.51
CA ILE A 287 18.13 9.08 -10.60
C ILE A 287 17.83 8.22 -11.85
N TYR A 288 17.52 6.93 -11.67
CA TYR A 288 17.16 6.04 -12.78
C TYR A 288 15.89 6.50 -13.52
N SER A 289 14.82 6.83 -12.79
CA SER A 289 13.58 7.32 -13.40
C SER A 289 13.77 8.68 -14.06
N GLY A 290 14.53 9.58 -13.42
CA GLY A 290 14.87 10.89 -13.98
C GLY A 290 15.63 10.76 -15.29
N ILE A 291 16.69 9.94 -15.33
CA ILE A 291 17.46 9.67 -16.56
C ILE A 291 16.58 9.05 -17.65
N LYS A 292 15.69 8.12 -17.29
CA LYS A 292 14.78 7.49 -18.26
C LYS A 292 13.80 8.50 -18.85
N GLU A 293 13.21 9.35 -18.01
CA GLU A 293 12.29 10.39 -18.48
C GLU A 293 13.00 11.42 -19.35
N PHE A 294 14.17 11.90 -18.91
CA PHE A 294 15.00 12.83 -19.67
C PHE A 294 15.34 12.29 -21.05
N LYS A 295 15.80 11.04 -21.14
CA LYS A 295 16.07 10.39 -22.42
C LYS A 295 14.82 10.30 -23.29
N ASN A 296 13.68 9.89 -22.76
CA ASN A 296 12.43 9.84 -23.53
C ASN A 296 12.05 11.21 -24.10
N LYS A 297 12.27 12.30 -23.34
CA LYS A 297 12.04 13.67 -23.82
C LYS A 297 13.01 14.08 -24.93
N VAL A 298 14.30 13.77 -24.76
CA VAL A 298 15.34 14.01 -25.77
C VAL A 298 15.07 13.22 -27.06
N GLU A 299 14.69 11.94 -26.95
CA GLU A 299 14.34 11.11 -28.11
C GLU A 299 13.05 11.57 -28.80
N GLY A 300 12.09 12.12 -28.05
CA GLY A 300 10.85 12.69 -28.59
C GLY A 300 11.05 13.89 -29.53
N LEU A 301 12.23 14.53 -29.50
CA LEU A 301 12.59 15.57 -30.46
C LEU A 301 12.62 15.05 -31.91
N ARG A 302 12.81 13.73 -32.11
CA ARG A 302 12.73 13.09 -33.44
C ARG A 302 11.35 13.23 -34.07
N GLU A 303 10.30 13.17 -33.25
CA GLU A 303 8.92 13.18 -33.71
C GLU A 303 8.36 14.61 -33.79
N ASN A 304 8.70 15.46 -32.81
CA ASN A 304 8.20 16.82 -32.77
C ASN A 304 9.20 17.80 -32.12
N LEU A 305 9.83 18.62 -32.97
CA LEU A 305 10.80 19.64 -32.57
C LEU A 305 10.21 20.75 -31.68
N TYR A 306 8.89 20.92 -31.62
CA TYR A 306 8.22 21.99 -30.84
C TYR A 306 7.50 21.47 -29.59
N PHE A 307 7.62 20.18 -29.27
CA PHE A 307 6.90 19.54 -28.16
C PHE A 307 7.42 19.96 -26.77
N LEU A 308 8.64 20.50 -26.68
CA LEU A 308 9.34 20.81 -25.43
C LEU A 308 9.93 22.22 -25.47
N SER A 309 10.06 22.84 -24.29
CA SER A 309 10.90 24.03 -24.11
C SER A 309 12.32 23.62 -23.73
N LYS A 310 13.31 24.46 -24.07
CA LYS A 310 14.72 24.29 -23.64
C LYS A 310 14.85 24.22 -22.13
N GLU A 311 14.17 25.12 -21.43
CA GLU A 311 14.20 25.25 -19.98
C GLU A 311 13.81 23.93 -19.31
N ASN A 312 12.85 23.19 -19.87
CA ASN A 312 12.42 21.91 -19.31
C ASN A 312 13.52 20.84 -19.33
N LEU A 313 14.34 20.75 -20.39
CA LEU A 313 15.44 19.76 -20.45
C LEU A 313 16.60 20.17 -19.54
N SER A 314 16.93 21.46 -19.50
CA SER A 314 17.97 21.98 -18.59
C SER A 314 17.62 21.74 -17.13
N THR A 315 16.40 22.09 -16.71
CA THR A 315 15.94 21.85 -15.33
C THR A 315 15.90 20.35 -15.00
N MET A 316 15.47 19.51 -15.95
CA MET A 316 15.44 18.06 -15.72
C MET A 316 16.84 17.47 -15.55
N LEU A 317 17.83 17.94 -16.33
CA LEU A 317 19.22 17.53 -16.17
C LEU A 317 19.79 18.05 -14.84
N GLU A 318 19.57 19.32 -14.50
CA GLU A 318 20.01 19.91 -13.23
C GLU A 318 19.52 19.11 -12.03
N VAL A 319 18.23 18.77 -11.99
CA VAL A 319 17.66 17.92 -10.94
C VAL A 319 18.34 16.56 -10.90
N ILE A 320 18.58 15.89 -12.04
CA ILE A 320 19.30 14.61 -12.05
C ILE A 320 20.70 14.74 -11.47
N LEU A 321 21.42 15.80 -11.84
CA LEU A 321 22.80 16.02 -11.39
C LEU A 321 22.87 16.40 -9.90
N GLU A 322 21.92 17.20 -9.40
CA GLU A 322 21.77 17.48 -7.97
C GLU A 322 21.62 16.16 -7.17
N HIS A 323 20.79 15.23 -7.65
CA HIS A 323 20.65 13.93 -6.98
C HIS A 323 21.91 13.05 -7.08
N THR A 324 22.81 13.30 -8.03
CA THR A 324 24.11 12.61 -8.05
C THR A 324 25.10 13.16 -7.01
N GLU A 325 24.82 14.34 -6.43
CA GLU A 325 25.67 14.94 -5.39
C GLU A 325 25.68 14.09 -4.11
N ASP A 326 24.59 13.37 -3.82
CA ASP A 326 24.54 12.36 -2.74
C ASP A 326 25.69 11.35 -2.84
N PHE A 327 26.12 11.00 -4.05
CA PHE A 327 27.26 10.11 -4.27
C PHE A 327 28.59 10.85 -4.17
N THR A 328 28.69 12.07 -4.69
CA THR A 328 29.97 12.78 -4.71
C THR A 328 30.34 13.35 -3.34
N ASP A 329 29.35 13.70 -2.53
CA ASP A 329 29.52 14.30 -1.21
C ASP A 329 29.65 13.25 -0.10
N SER A 330 29.16 12.02 -0.34
CA SER A 330 29.34 10.94 0.62
C SER A 330 30.83 10.63 0.83
N ALA A 331 31.21 10.46 2.10
CA ALA A 331 32.56 10.04 2.48
C ALA A 331 32.89 8.61 2.04
N TYR A 332 31.87 7.81 1.70
CA TYR A 332 32.02 6.39 1.41
C TYR A 332 32.16 6.07 -0.09
N THR A 333 31.90 7.02 -0.97
CA THR A 333 32.17 6.85 -2.41
C THR A 333 33.67 6.90 -2.68
N SER A 334 34.18 5.94 -3.46
CA SER A 334 35.60 5.89 -3.82
C SER A 334 36.02 7.14 -4.62
N HIS A 335 37.32 7.51 -4.54
CA HIS A 335 37.83 8.65 -5.31
C HIS A 335 37.61 8.46 -6.81
N GLU A 336 37.84 7.25 -7.33
CA GLU A 336 37.67 6.90 -8.74
C GLU A 336 36.21 7.09 -9.18
N HIS A 337 35.23 6.55 -8.46
CA HIS A 337 33.82 6.72 -8.78
C HIS A 337 33.39 8.19 -8.69
N ARG A 338 33.84 8.92 -7.66
CA ARG A 338 33.53 10.34 -7.51
C ARG A 338 34.04 11.16 -8.68
N GLU A 339 35.28 10.94 -9.10
CA GLU A 339 35.89 11.64 -10.24
C GLU A 339 35.14 11.34 -11.55
N HIS A 340 34.82 10.06 -11.80
CA HIS A 340 34.05 9.68 -12.99
C HIS A 340 32.63 10.25 -13.01
N ILE A 341 31.92 10.25 -11.87
CA ILE A 341 30.57 10.85 -11.78
C ILE A 341 30.64 12.35 -12.08
N LEU A 342 31.62 13.07 -11.53
CA LEU A 342 31.81 14.50 -11.78
C LEU A 342 32.13 14.79 -13.26
N GLU A 343 33.02 14.00 -13.87
CA GLU A 343 33.36 14.18 -15.28
C GLU A 343 32.18 13.87 -16.20
N LEU A 344 31.43 12.79 -15.93
CA LEU A 344 30.22 12.46 -16.68
C LEU A 344 29.11 13.50 -16.49
N SER A 345 29.00 14.10 -15.29
CA SER A 345 28.05 15.18 -15.02
C SER A 345 28.38 16.44 -15.82
N LYS A 346 29.68 16.77 -15.92
CA LYS A 346 30.17 17.87 -16.76
C LYS A 346 29.94 17.56 -18.25
N GLN A 347 30.24 16.33 -18.69
CA GLN A 347 29.97 15.89 -20.06
C GLN A 347 28.48 15.99 -20.40
N ALA A 348 27.59 15.58 -19.51
CA ALA A 348 26.15 15.65 -19.73
C ALA A 348 25.66 17.09 -19.95
N LYS A 349 26.21 18.06 -19.19
CA LYS A 349 25.94 19.49 -19.40
C LYS A 349 26.39 19.95 -20.78
N MET A 350 27.61 19.59 -21.19
CA MET A 350 28.15 19.96 -22.51
C MET A 350 27.36 19.34 -23.67
N GLU A 351 27.00 18.06 -23.57
CA GLU A 351 26.19 17.39 -24.60
C GLU A 351 24.77 17.99 -24.69
N LEU A 352 24.16 18.36 -23.56
CA LEU A 352 22.87 19.06 -23.58
C LEU A 352 22.98 20.44 -24.23
N GLU A 353 24.02 21.22 -23.93
CA GLU A 353 24.25 22.52 -24.58
C GLU A 353 24.41 22.38 -26.10
N GLN A 354 25.17 21.36 -26.54
CA GLN A 354 25.32 21.04 -27.96
C GLN A 354 23.98 20.63 -28.59
N LEU A 355 23.23 19.74 -27.94
CA LEU A 355 21.90 19.31 -28.39
C LEU A 355 20.96 20.50 -28.55
N VAL A 356 20.90 21.38 -27.57
CA VAL A 356 20.06 22.58 -27.61
C VAL A 356 20.48 23.51 -28.76
N SER A 357 21.79 23.72 -28.96
CA SER A 357 22.28 24.57 -30.05
C SER A 357 21.83 24.07 -31.42
N VAL A 358 22.05 22.78 -31.71
CA VAL A 358 21.67 22.15 -32.97
C VAL A 358 20.15 22.07 -33.13
N TRP A 359 19.43 21.77 -32.05
CA TRP A 359 17.98 21.73 -32.04
C TRP A 359 17.34 23.09 -32.39
N MET A 360 17.84 24.19 -31.81
CA MET A 360 17.36 25.53 -32.13
C MET A 360 17.68 25.93 -33.58
N GLN A 361 18.82 25.48 -34.13
CA GLN A 361 19.13 25.66 -35.54
C GLN A 361 18.16 24.88 -36.45
N ALA A 362 17.89 23.61 -36.12
CA ALA A 362 16.97 22.76 -36.86
C ALA A 362 15.51 23.23 -36.81
N GLN A 363 15.08 23.87 -35.71
CA GLN A 363 13.76 24.52 -35.62
C GLN A 363 13.61 25.69 -36.62
N ASN A 364 14.70 26.43 -36.84
CA ASN A 364 14.71 27.63 -37.69
C ASN A 364 14.97 27.29 -39.16
N GLN A 365 15.82 26.29 -39.43
CA GLN A 365 16.25 25.89 -40.77
C GLN A 365 16.20 24.37 -40.89
N LYS A 366 15.20 23.84 -41.60
CA LYS A 366 15.01 22.39 -41.79
C LYS A 366 15.85 21.87 -42.97
N THR A 367 17.17 21.90 -42.84
CA THR A 367 18.06 21.25 -43.81
C THR A 367 18.33 19.81 -43.42
N LYS A 368 18.68 18.97 -44.41
CA LYS A 368 18.97 17.56 -44.17
C LYS A 368 20.19 17.39 -43.26
N ASP A 369 21.24 18.17 -43.48
CA ASP A 369 22.48 18.13 -42.70
C ASP A 369 22.23 18.47 -41.22
N LEU A 370 21.40 19.49 -40.93
CA LEU A 370 21.05 19.86 -39.56
C LEU A 370 20.21 18.78 -38.84
N MET A 371 19.40 18.01 -39.57
CA MET A 371 18.66 16.89 -39.00
C MET A 371 19.58 15.70 -38.70
N GLU A 372 20.62 15.47 -39.51
CA GLU A 372 21.66 14.47 -39.23
C GLU A 372 22.51 14.87 -38.01
N ASP A 373 22.92 16.14 -37.92
CA ASP A 373 23.61 16.67 -36.74
C ASP A 373 22.77 16.59 -35.46
N LEU A 374 21.45 16.85 -35.57
CA LEU A 374 20.53 16.72 -34.45
C LEU A 374 20.43 15.26 -33.99
N GLU A 375 20.35 14.31 -34.92
CA GLU A 375 20.32 12.88 -34.57
C GLU A 375 21.60 12.47 -33.85
N VAL A 376 22.78 12.94 -34.30
CA VAL A 376 24.05 12.69 -33.62
C VAL A 376 24.04 13.27 -32.20
N ALA A 377 23.54 14.51 -32.02
CA ALA A 377 23.47 15.15 -30.70
C ALA A 377 22.50 14.42 -29.74
N ILE A 378 21.36 13.94 -30.25
CA ILE A 378 20.42 13.11 -29.49
C ILE A 378 21.08 11.82 -29.02
N LEU A 379 21.80 11.13 -29.92
CA LEU A 379 22.49 9.87 -29.61
C LEU A 379 23.59 10.08 -28.57
N LYS A 380 24.43 11.10 -28.72
CA LYS A 380 25.49 11.42 -27.77
C LYS A 380 24.96 11.79 -26.39
N THR A 381 23.92 12.63 -26.32
CA THR A 381 23.26 12.99 -25.06
C THR A 381 22.71 11.74 -24.38
N CYS A 382 21.98 10.89 -25.11
CA CYS A 382 21.43 9.65 -24.56
C CYS A 382 22.51 8.66 -24.12
N GLN A 383 23.63 8.58 -24.86
CA GLN A 383 24.78 7.76 -24.49
C GLN A 383 25.41 8.25 -23.19
N CYS A 384 25.74 9.55 -23.10
CA CYS A 384 26.33 10.15 -21.91
C CYS A 384 25.45 9.87 -20.66
N MET A 385 24.14 10.04 -20.76
CA MET A 385 23.22 9.74 -19.65
C MET A 385 23.18 8.25 -19.28
N ASN A 386 23.36 7.33 -20.23
CA ASN A 386 23.49 5.90 -19.93
C ASN A 386 24.82 5.59 -19.22
N GLU A 387 25.90 6.28 -19.57
CA GLU A 387 27.20 6.12 -18.93
C GLU A 387 27.16 6.64 -17.49
N LEU A 388 26.58 7.82 -17.25
CA LEU A 388 26.32 8.36 -15.92
C LEU A 388 25.49 7.39 -15.07
N LYS A 389 24.39 6.88 -15.62
CA LYS A 389 23.56 5.86 -14.95
C LYS A 389 24.36 4.61 -14.56
N ARG A 390 25.24 4.13 -15.45
CA ARG A 390 26.05 2.94 -15.20
C ARG A 390 27.08 3.20 -14.11
N GLU A 391 27.71 4.37 -14.11
CA GLU A 391 28.71 4.74 -13.10
C GLU A 391 28.08 4.88 -11.72
N VAL A 392 26.96 5.59 -11.60
CA VAL A 392 26.22 5.72 -10.33
C VAL A 392 25.76 4.34 -9.82
N HIS A 393 25.29 3.47 -10.70
CA HIS A 393 24.92 2.10 -10.31
C HIS A 393 26.13 1.26 -9.85
N SER A 394 27.26 1.38 -10.54
CA SER A 394 28.52 0.71 -10.18
C SER A 394 28.99 1.16 -8.80
N ALA A 395 29.01 2.47 -8.55
CA ALA A 395 29.37 3.04 -7.25
C ALA A 395 28.47 2.52 -6.12
N ALA A 396 27.15 2.56 -6.32
CA ALA A 396 26.18 2.06 -5.33
C ALA A 396 26.36 0.57 -5.03
N THR A 397 26.52 -0.26 -6.07
CA THR A 397 26.64 -1.72 -5.90
C THR A 397 27.97 -2.15 -5.31
N SER A 398 29.06 -1.49 -5.71
CA SER A 398 30.39 -1.71 -5.14
C SER A 398 30.40 -1.38 -3.64
N LEU A 399 29.87 -0.21 -3.27
CA LEU A 399 29.79 0.22 -1.87
C LEU A 399 28.91 -0.73 -1.04
N ALA A 400 27.74 -1.11 -1.54
CA ALA A 400 26.87 -2.06 -0.86
C ALA A 400 27.54 -3.43 -0.66
N ALA A 401 28.29 -3.93 -1.65
CA ALA A 401 29.00 -5.20 -1.57
C ALA A 401 30.12 -5.16 -0.51
N ASP A 402 30.91 -4.09 -0.49
CA ASP A 402 32.00 -3.91 0.47
C ASP A 402 31.47 -3.80 1.91
N LEU A 403 30.39 -3.05 2.12
CA LEU A 403 29.75 -2.95 3.44
C LEU A 403 29.19 -4.28 3.92
N LEU A 404 28.41 -4.98 3.09
CA LEU A 404 27.85 -6.27 3.47
C LEU A 404 28.95 -7.27 3.83
N LYS A 405 30.04 -7.30 3.06
CA LYS A 405 31.20 -8.14 3.36
C LYS A 405 31.85 -7.77 4.70
N TYR A 406 32.05 -6.47 4.95
CA TYR A 406 32.64 -5.99 6.19
C TYR A 406 31.79 -6.34 7.43
N HIS A 407 30.46 -6.28 7.32
CA HIS A 407 29.57 -6.56 8.45
C HIS A 407 29.16 -8.04 8.63
N THR A 408 29.45 -8.91 7.65
CA THR A 408 29.04 -10.33 7.66
C THR A 408 29.49 -11.08 8.91
N ASP A 409 30.70 -10.79 9.39
CA ASP A 409 31.29 -11.55 10.49
C ASP A 409 30.83 -11.09 11.88
N HIS A 410 30.08 -9.98 11.97
CA HIS A 410 29.61 -9.38 13.22
C HIS A 410 30.73 -9.19 14.27
N MET A 411 31.95 -8.87 13.82
CA MET A 411 33.14 -8.81 14.67
C MET A 411 32.98 -7.84 15.84
N VAL A 412 32.45 -6.64 15.60
CA VAL A 412 32.24 -5.63 16.66
C VAL A 412 31.23 -6.10 17.69
N LEU A 413 30.12 -6.73 17.28
CA LEU A 413 29.13 -7.29 18.20
C LEU A 413 29.70 -8.45 19.03
N LYS A 414 30.51 -9.32 18.42
CA LYS A 414 31.20 -10.42 19.11
C LYS A 414 32.19 -9.87 20.14
N ALA A 415 32.97 -8.86 19.78
CA ALA A 415 33.91 -8.20 20.68
C ALA A 415 33.19 -7.55 21.86
N LEU A 416 32.13 -6.77 21.60
CA LEU A 416 31.28 -6.17 22.66
C LEU A 416 30.74 -7.22 23.64
N LYS A 417 30.30 -8.37 23.13
CA LYS A 417 29.81 -9.45 23.99
C LYS A 417 30.91 -10.01 24.88
N ILE A 418 32.11 -10.23 24.34
CA ILE A 418 33.25 -10.79 25.10
C ILE A 418 33.71 -9.79 26.16
N THR A 419 33.99 -8.55 25.77
CA THR A 419 34.51 -7.51 26.68
C THR A 419 33.47 -7.12 27.74
N GLY A 420 32.18 -7.16 27.39
CA GLY A 420 31.08 -6.96 28.33
C GLY A 420 30.99 -8.07 29.39
N VAL A 421 31.26 -9.33 29.02
CA VAL A 421 31.32 -10.45 29.98
C VAL A 421 32.55 -10.36 30.89
N GLU A 422 33.68 -9.90 30.35
CA GLU A 422 34.92 -9.69 31.11
C GLU A 422 34.85 -8.46 32.04
N GLY A 423 33.86 -7.59 31.87
CA GLY A 423 33.70 -6.36 32.66
C GLY A 423 34.72 -5.27 32.29
N ASN A 424 35.32 -5.34 31.10
CA ASN A 424 36.28 -4.34 30.63
C ASN A 424 35.56 -3.10 30.09
N LEU A 425 35.33 -2.12 30.96
CA LEU A 425 34.55 -0.92 30.65
C LEU A 425 35.16 -0.07 29.53
N GLU A 426 36.49 0.04 29.48
CA GLU A 426 37.20 0.83 28.47
C GLU A 426 37.03 0.22 27.08
N ALA A 427 37.25 -1.10 26.96
CA ALA A 427 37.04 -1.80 25.70
C ALA A 427 35.56 -1.79 25.26
N VAL A 428 34.61 -1.89 26.20
CA VAL A 428 33.18 -1.76 25.89
C VAL A 428 32.86 -0.38 25.32
N ALA A 429 33.39 0.69 25.90
CA ALA A 429 33.20 2.05 25.39
C ALA A 429 33.77 2.21 23.97
N GLU A 430 34.99 1.71 23.74
CA GLU A 430 35.63 1.74 22.42
C GLU A 430 34.80 1.01 21.35
N TYR A 431 34.41 -0.23 21.61
CA TYR A 431 33.62 -0.99 20.64
C TYR A 431 32.18 -0.47 20.48
N THR A 432 31.63 0.23 21.47
CA THR A 432 30.32 0.90 21.35
C THR A 432 30.38 2.09 20.40
N CYS A 433 31.48 2.86 20.45
CA CYS A 433 31.75 3.93 19.48
C CYS A 433 31.83 3.35 18.06
N LYS A 434 32.64 2.31 17.87
CA LYS A 434 32.76 1.61 16.57
C LYS A 434 31.43 1.07 16.06
N LEU A 435 30.59 0.49 16.93
CA LEU A 435 29.27 0.01 16.52
C LEU A 435 28.35 1.16 16.10
N SER A 436 28.47 2.32 16.75
CA SER A 436 27.67 3.50 16.43
C SER A 436 28.07 4.08 15.08
N GLU A 437 29.37 4.20 14.81
CA GLU A 437 29.91 4.59 13.50
C GLU A 437 29.46 3.61 12.40
N GLN A 438 29.54 2.30 12.65
CA GLN A 438 29.04 1.28 11.71
C GLN A 438 27.53 1.41 11.47
N LYS A 439 26.75 1.76 12.49
CA LYS A 439 25.31 1.98 12.36
C LYS A 439 25.01 3.20 11.51
N GLU A 440 25.73 4.30 11.71
CA GLU A 440 25.57 5.53 10.94
C GLU A 440 25.94 5.31 9.47
N GLN A 441 27.06 4.64 9.22
CA GLN A 441 27.48 4.25 7.87
C GLN A 441 26.42 3.38 7.16
N LEU A 442 25.82 2.40 7.84
CA LEU A 442 24.77 1.55 7.29
C LEU A 442 23.41 2.26 7.08
N VAL A 443 23.21 3.43 7.70
CA VAL A 443 22.00 4.23 7.52
C VAL A 443 22.18 5.25 6.40
N GLU A 444 23.40 5.79 6.24
CA GLU A 444 23.74 6.70 5.16
C GLU A 444 23.73 6.00 3.79
N VAL A 445 24.27 4.77 3.73
CA VAL A 445 24.35 3.96 2.50
C VAL A 445 23.10 3.09 2.33
#